data_AF-A0A7X9HEN4-F1
#
_entry.id   AF-A0A7X9HEN4-F1
#
_cell.length_a   1.000
_cell.length_b   1.000
_cell.length_c   1.000
_cell.angle_alpha   90.00
_cell.angle_beta   90.00
_cell.angle_gamma   90.00
#
_symmetry.space_group_name_H-M   'P 1'
#
loop_
_entity.id
_entity.type
_entity.pdbx_description
1 polymer ?
#
loop_
_entity_poly.entity_id
_entity_poly.type
_entity_poly.pdbx_seq_one_letter_code
_entity_poly.pdbx_strand_id
1 'polypeptide(L)'
;MKKFEFRLQTLLDLRISKEHAIKAELARLIAKQNEEIALQQNYKRRVTEYYARLSASMRQGTFSYSEALMCERFAYNAEKAIALSQKRVEQMQPEIEKVRQRLIQASKARKVVERLKEKKYEEYMYQYNREMGKELDDLNQRMYNNA
;
A
#
# COMPACT_ATOMS: atom_id res chain seq x y z
N MET A 1 -29.85 -27.79 -11.18
CA MET A 1 -28.51 -27.58 -11.79
C MET A 1 -27.40 -27.53 -10.75
N LYS A 2 -26.16 -27.85 -11.12
CA LYS A 2 -24.99 -27.77 -10.24
C LYS A 2 -24.57 -26.31 -10.03
N LYS A 3 -24.05 -25.97 -8.86
CA LYS A 3 -23.50 -24.64 -8.55
C LYS A 3 -22.29 -24.32 -9.43
N PHE A 4 -22.03 -23.04 -9.69
CA PHE A 4 -20.84 -22.61 -10.41
C PHE A 4 -19.56 -22.97 -9.64
N GLU A 5 -18.63 -23.66 -10.32
CA GLU A 5 -17.32 -24.02 -9.79
C GLU A 5 -16.22 -23.52 -10.73
N PHE A 6 -15.37 -22.64 -10.23
CA PHE A 6 -14.24 -22.15 -10.99
C PHE A 6 -13.03 -23.06 -10.81
N ARG A 7 -12.67 -23.80 -11.85
CA ARG A 7 -11.57 -24.79 -11.83
C ARG A 7 -10.21 -24.23 -11.39
N LEU A 8 -9.97 -22.93 -11.59
CA LEU A 8 -8.72 -22.27 -11.21
C LEU A 8 -8.82 -21.45 -9.92
N GLN A 9 -9.80 -21.74 -9.06
CA GLN A 9 -9.99 -21.02 -7.79
C GLN A 9 -8.73 -21.07 -6.91
N THR A 10 -8.14 -22.25 -6.73
CA THR A 10 -6.88 -22.41 -5.97
C THR A 10 -5.73 -21.57 -6.53
N LEU A 11 -5.63 -21.47 -7.86
CA LEU A 11 -4.61 -20.63 -8.51
C LEU A 11 -4.88 -19.13 -8.27
N LEU A 12 -6.14 -18.71 -8.32
CA LEU A 12 -6.54 -17.34 -8.01
C LEU A 12 -6.19 -16.97 -6.57
N ASP A 13 -6.50 -17.85 -5.62
CA ASP A 13 -6.22 -17.66 -4.19
C ASP A 13 -4.72 -17.58 -3.92
N LEU A 14 -3.92 -18.43 -4.57
CA LEU A 14 -2.47 -18.36 -4.50
C LEU A 14 -1.93 -17.01 -5.02
N ARG A 15 -2.47 -16.50 -6.12
CA ARG A 15 -2.07 -15.20 -6.69
C ARG A 15 -2.48 -14.03 -5.79
N ILE A 16 -3.67 -14.10 -5.18
CA ILE A 16 -4.13 -13.13 -4.17
C ILE A 16 -3.16 -13.11 -2.99
N SER A 17 -2.85 -14.29 -2.42
CA SER A 17 -1.94 -14.41 -1.28
C SER A 17 -0.54 -13.85 -1.60
N LYS A 18 0.00 -14.19 -2.79
CA LYS A 18 1.28 -13.64 -3.25
C LYS A 18 1.26 -12.13 -3.38
N GLU A 19 0.19 -11.54 -3.93
CA GLU A 19 0.05 -10.09 -4.01
C GLU A 19 0.00 -9.45 -2.61
N HIS A 20 -0.74 -10.02 -1.67
CA HIS A 20 -0.79 -9.53 -0.29
C HIS A 20 0.56 -9.59 0.41
N ALA A 21 1.33 -10.67 0.23
CA ALA A 21 2.66 -10.79 0.79
C ALA A 21 3.59 -9.68 0.29
N ILE A 22 3.55 -9.38 -1.01
CA ILE A 22 4.36 -8.31 -1.61
C ILE A 22 3.89 -6.92 -1.15
N LYS A 23 2.57 -6.71 -0.97
CA LYS A 23 2.04 -5.46 -0.38
C LYS A 23 2.55 -5.25 1.04
N ALA A 24 2.57 -6.31 1.85
CA ALA A 24 3.08 -6.24 3.22
C ALA A 24 4.59 -5.94 3.25
N GLU A 25 5.36 -6.55 2.35
CA GLU A 25 6.79 -6.25 2.15
C GLU A 25 7.01 -4.76 1.81
N LEU A 26 6.27 -4.23 0.83
CA LEU A 26 6.34 -2.83 0.44
C LEU A 26 5.97 -1.89 1.59
N ALA A 27 4.92 -2.21 2.34
CA ALA A 27 4.47 -1.41 3.47
C ALA A 27 5.55 -1.31 4.56
N ARG A 28 6.27 -2.39 4.86
CA ARG A 28 7.39 -2.37 5.82
C ARG A 28 8.54 -1.46 5.36
N LEU A 29 8.89 -1.51 4.08
CA LEU A 29 9.95 -0.65 3.54
C LEU A 29 9.56 0.83 3.59
N ILE A 30 8.30 1.15 3.23
CA ILE A 30 7.77 2.52 3.31
C ILE A 30 7.72 2.99 4.77
N ALA A 31 7.30 2.15 5.71
CA ALA A 31 7.27 2.49 7.13
C ALA A 31 8.67 2.88 7.64
N LYS A 32 9.69 2.08 7.32
CA LYS A 32 11.08 2.37 7.67
C LYS A 32 11.60 3.64 7.00
N GLN A 33 11.21 3.92 5.75
CA GLN A 33 11.58 5.17 5.07
C GLN A 33 10.94 6.38 5.77
N ASN A 34 9.67 6.26 6.18
CA ASN A 34 8.95 7.30 6.90
C ASN A 34 9.53 7.57 8.29
N GLU A 35 10.04 6.54 8.99
CA GLU A 35 10.76 6.72 10.26
C GLU A 35 12.00 7.59 10.09
N GLU A 36 12.79 7.36 9.04
CA GLU A 36 13.96 8.18 8.73
C GLU A 36 13.56 9.62 8.35
N ILE A 37 12.50 9.81 7.56
CA ILE A 37 11.97 11.15 7.25
C ILE A 37 11.48 11.87 8.52
N ALA A 38 10.78 11.16 9.41
CA ALA A 38 10.30 11.72 10.66
C ALA A 38 11.45 12.12 11.59
N LEU A 39 12.54 11.34 11.63
CA LEU A 39 13.76 11.67 12.36
C LEU A 39 14.36 12.99 11.85
N GLN A 40 14.45 13.17 10.53
CA GLN A 40 14.94 14.42 9.94
C GLN A 40 14.06 15.61 10.32
N GLN A 41 12.73 15.46 10.23
CA GLN A 41 11.78 16.50 10.61
C GLN A 41 11.90 16.87 12.10
N ASN A 42 12.10 15.87 12.96
CA ASN A 42 12.31 16.10 14.39
C ASN A 42 13.57 16.93 14.65
N TYR A 43 14.70 16.57 14.02
CA TYR A 43 15.94 17.35 14.15
C TYR A 43 15.78 18.78 13.63
N LYS A 44 15.20 18.96 12.44
CA LYS A 44 14.92 20.30 11.88
C LYS A 44 14.09 21.14 12.84
N ARG A 45 12.98 20.59 13.33
CA ARG A 45 12.10 21.25 14.29
C ARG A 45 12.84 21.65 15.56
N ARG A 46 13.61 20.72 16.15
CA ARG A 46 14.40 20.99 17.36
C ARG A 46 15.41 22.09 17.11
N VAL A 47 16.15 22.07 16.01
CA VAL A 47 17.12 23.13 15.69
C VAL A 47 16.42 24.50 15.64
N THR A 48 15.28 24.60 14.95
CA THR A 48 14.48 25.83 14.92
C THR A 48 14.02 26.28 16.32
N GLU A 49 13.53 25.36 17.16
CA GLU A 49 13.11 25.66 18.53
C GLU A 49 14.26 26.17 19.39
N TYR A 50 15.45 25.57 19.26
CA TYR A 50 16.64 25.98 20.01
C TYR A 50 17.11 27.39 19.59
N TYR A 51 17.16 27.69 18.30
CA TYR A 51 17.48 29.03 17.82
C TYR A 51 16.44 30.08 18.23
N ALA A 52 15.15 29.73 18.21
CA ALA A 52 14.08 30.61 18.67
C ALA A 52 14.22 30.96 20.16
N ARG A 53 14.57 29.98 21.00
CA ARG A 53 14.86 30.19 22.43
C ARG A 53 16.07 31.08 22.63
N LEU A 54 17.17 30.81 21.93
CA LEU A 54 18.38 31.63 22.02
C LEU A 54 18.12 33.09 21.63
N SER A 55 17.37 33.31 20.54
CA SER A 55 16.94 34.65 20.10
C SER A 55 16.06 35.35 21.14
N ALA A 56 15.18 34.61 21.83
CA ALA A 56 14.38 35.16 22.92
C ALA A 56 15.26 35.58 24.12
N SER A 57 16.20 34.74 24.55
CA SER A 57 17.14 35.07 25.64
C SER A 57 17.99 36.29 25.32
N MET A 58 18.44 36.43 24.06
CA MET A 58 19.13 37.63 23.58
C MET A 58 18.29 38.90 23.75
N ARG A 59 17.01 38.87 23.33
CA ARG A 59 16.10 40.02 23.48
C ARG A 59 15.79 40.36 24.93
N GLN A 60 15.77 39.36 25.82
CA GLN A 60 15.48 39.54 27.24
C GLN A 60 16.71 39.94 28.07
N GLY A 61 17.91 40.01 27.46
CA GLY A 61 19.16 40.28 28.16
C GLY A 61 19.64 39.14 29.07
N THR A 62 19.01 37.97 29.00
CA THR A 62 19.37 36.74 29.73
C THR A 62 20.32 35.85 28.93
N PHE A 63 21.00 36.42 27.93
CA PHE A 63 21.87 35.70 27.03
C PHE A 63 23.06 35.07 27.76
N SER A 64 23.30 33.79 27.46
CA SER A 64 24.51 33.08 27.88
C SER A 64 25.31 32.60 26.67
N TYR A 65 26.60 32.95 26.65
CA TYR A 65 27.54 32.47 25.63
C TYR A 65 27.63 30.93 25.61
N SER A 66 27.56 30.27 26.78
CA SER A 66 27.57 28.81 26.84
C SER A 66 26.33 28.20 26.19
N GLU A 67 25.16 28.84 26.33
CA GLU A 67 23.93 28.38 25.68
C GLU A 67 24.01 28.52 24.16
N ALA A 68 24.60 29.62 23.67
CA ALA A 68 24.85 29.81 22.24
C ALA A 68 25.77 28.72 21.67
N LEU A 69 26.88 28.42 22.35
CA LEU A 69 27.81 27.38 21.94
C LEU A 69 27.16 25.98 21.91
N MET A 70 26.31 25.68 22.89
CA MET A 70 25.56 24.41 22.91
C MET A 70 24.52 24.33 21.79
N CYS A 71 23.87 25.45 21.45
CA CYS A 71 22.94 25.53 20.33
C CYS A 71 23.64 25.25 19.00
N GLU A 72 24.77 25.91 18.74
CA GLU A 72 25.59 25.68 17.54
C GLU A 72 26.08 24.23 17.43
N ARG A 73 26.59 23.68 18.54
CA ARG A 73 27.04 22.27 18.57
C ARG A 73 25.90 21.30 18.30
N PHE A 74 24.70 21.57 18.86
CA PHE A 74 23.52 20.77 18.60
C PHE A 74 23.10 20.86 17.12
N ALA A 75 23.04 22.06 16.55
CA ALA A 75 22.67 22.29 15.16
C ALA A 75 23.61 21.55 14.20
N TYR A 76 24.92 21.67 14.41
CA TYR A 76 25.93 20.96 13.62
C TYR A 76 25.76 19.43 13.68
N ASN A 77 25.52 18.87 14.87
CA ASN A 77 25.29 17.44 15.01
C ASN A 77 23.95 17.00 14.40
N ALA A 78 22.92 17.83 14.50
CA ALA A 78 21.61 17.58 13.91
C ALA A 78 21.70 17.58 12.37
N GLU A 79 22.45 18.49 11.76
CA GLU A 79 22.69 18.50 10.32
C GLU A 79 23.39 17.22 9.84
N LYS A 80 24.42 16.77 10.57
CA LYS A 80 25.07 15.48 10.28
C LYS A 80 24.10 14.31 10.38
N ALA A 81 23.26 14.28 11.41
CA ALA A 81 22.26 13.23 11.58
C ALA A 81 21.23 13.24 10.45
N ILE A 82 20.76 14.42 10.04
CA ILE A 82 19.85 14.61 8.90
C ILE A 82 20.51 14.10 7.61
N ALA A 83 21.77 14.48 7.35
CA ALA A 83 22.48 14.05 6.14
C ALA A 83 22.67 12.52 6.10
N LEU A 84 22.97 11.89 7.24
CA LEU A 84 23.08 10.44 7.33
C LEU A 84 21.72 9.75 7.10
N SER A 85 20.65 10.27 7.72
CA SER A 85 19.29 9.76 7.52
C SER A 85 18.85 9.90 6.06
N GLN A 86 19.16 11.03 5.42
CA GLN A 86 18.86 11.28 4.01
C GLN A 86 19.55 10.26 3.10
N LYS A 87 20.82 9.94 3.36
CA LYS A 87 21.53 8.86 2.63
C LYS A 87 20.85 7.52 2.78
N ARG A 88 20.31 7.19 3.98
CA ARG A 88 19.56 5.94 4.18
C ARG A 88 18.26 5.93 3.37
N VAL A 89 17.52 7.04 3.36
CA VAL A 89 16.30 7.18 2.55
C VAL A 89 16.60 6.96 1.06
N GLU A 90 17.68 7.55 0.55
CA GLU A 90 18.12 7.39 -0.84
C GLU A 90 18.52 5.94 -1.14
N GLN A 91 19.24 5.28 -0.23
CA GLN A 91 19.64 3.88 -0.39
C GLN A 91 18.46 2.90 -0.37
N MET A 92 17.35 3.26 0.28
CA MET A 92 16.13 2.44 0.29
C MET A 92 15.32 2.55 -1.01
N GLN A 93 15.51 3.63 -1.78
CA GLN A 93 14.70 3.92 -2.96
C GLN A 93 14.77 2.83 -4.06
N PRO A 94 15.95 2.27 -4.40
CA PRO A 94 16.03 1.19 -5.38
C PRO A 94 15.29 -0.08 -4.94
N GLU A 95 15.35 -0.41 -3.65
CA GLU A 95 14.67 -1.59 -3.11
C GLU A 95 13.14 -1.40 -3.13
N ILE A 96 12.67 -0.23 -2.68
CA ILE A 96 11.24 0.13 -2.75
C ILE A 96 10.73 0.02 -4.19
N GLU A 97 11.48 0.55 -5.16
CA GLU A 97 11.08 0.50 -6.56
C GLU A 97 11.06 -0.94 -7.10
N LYS A 98 12.05 -1.76 -6.74
CA LYS A 98 12.05 -3.20 -7.08
C LYS A 98 10.81 -3.92 -6.55
N VAL A 99 10.41 -3.65 -5.30
CA VAL A 99 9.20 -4.26 -4.71
C VAL A 99 7.93 -3.72 -5.37
N ARG A 100 7.86 -2.43 -5.72
CA ARG A 100 6.75 -1.85 -6.50
C ARG A 100 6.58 -2.54 -7.84
N GLN A 101 7.67 -2.74 -8.59
CA GLN A 101 7.62 -3.44 -9.87
C GLN A 101 7.12 -4.89 -9.69
N ARG A 102 7.61 -5.60 -8.67
CA ARG A 102 7.10 -6.95 -8.33
C ARG A 102 5.61 -6.94 -8.01
N LEU A 103 5.14 -5.92 -7.28
CA LEU A 103 3.72 -5.78 -6.94
C LEU A 103 2.87 -5.58 -8.20
N ILE A 104 3.30 -4.70 -9.12
CA ILE A 104 2.62 -4.48 -10.40
C ILE A 104 2.48 -5.79 -11.17
N GLN A 105 3.54 -6.60 -11.25
CA GLN A 105 3.49 -7.88 -11.95
C GLN A 105 2.57 -8.89 -11.25
N ALA A 106 2.60 -8.95 -9.92
CA ALA A 106 1.70 -9.81 -9.14
C ALA A 106 0.22 -9.43 -9.34
N SER A 107 -0.09 -8.13 -9.30
CA SER A 107 -1.45 -7.63 -9.54
C SER A 107 -1.92 -7.90 -10.96
N LYS A 108 -1.05 -7.75 -11.98
CA LYS A 108 -1.36 -8.13 -13.36
C LYS A 108 -1.68 -9.62 -13.46
N ALA A 109 -0.85 -10.47 -12.87
CA ALA A 109 -1.06 -11.91 -12.87
C ALA A 109 -2.37 -12.30 -12.17
N ARG A 110 -2.70 -11.72 -11.01
CA ARG A 110 -3.99 -11.95 -10.33
C ARG A 110 -5.17 -11.57 -11.23
N LYS A 111 -5.15 -10.34 -11.79
CA LYS A 111 -6.23 -9.80 -12.63
C LYS A 111 -6.52 -10.65 -13.87
N VAL A 112 -5.52 -11.31 -14.45
CA VAL A 112 -5.73 -12.22 -15.59
C VAL A 112 -6.63 -13.40 -15.20
N VAL A 113 -6.41 -14.01 -14.03
CA VAL A 113 -7.20 -15.16 -13.58
C VAL A 113 -8.57 -14.72 -13.08
N GLU A 114 -8.63 -13.56 -12.43
CA GLU A 114 -9.88 -12.92 -11.99
C GLU A 114 -10.82 -12.66 -13.18
N ARG A 115 -10.32 -12.05 -14.25
CA ARG A 115 -11.10 -11.85 -15.50
C ARG A 115 -11.52 -13.17 -16.16
N LEU A 116 -10.70 -14.21 -16.07
CA LEU A 116 -11.09 -15.52 -16.58
C LEU A 116 -12.24 -16.11 -15.75
N LYS A 117 -12.23 -15.93 -14.43
CA LYS A 117 -13.32 -16.34 -13.55
C LYS A 117 -14.61 -15.60 -13.89
N GLU A 118 -14.55 -14.29 -14.08
CA GLU A 118 -15.69 -13.45 -14.47
C GLU A 118 -16.32 -13.95 -15.76
N LYS A 119 -15.52 -14.16 -16.83
CA LYS A 119 -16.01 -14.70 -18.10
C LYS A 119 -16.65 -16.09 -17.95
N LYS A 120 -16.05 -16.98 -17.16
CA LYS A 120 -16.62 -18.32 -16.91
C LYS A 120 -17.92 -18.26 -16.12
N TYR A 121 -18.05 -17.28 -15.24
CA TYR A 121 -19.30 -17.06 -14.53
C TYR A 121 -20.40 -16.53 -15.44
N GLU A 122 -20.08 -15.59 -16.34
CA GLU A 122 -21.01 -15.09 -17.36
C GLU A 122 -21.51 -16.22 -18.28
N GLU A 123 -20.60 -17.07 -18.77
CA GLU A 123 -20.94 -18.26 -19.57
C GLU A 123 -21.89 -19.20 -18.81
N TYR A 124 -21.60 -19.47 -17.53
CA TYR A 124 -22.46 -20.29 -16.67
C TYR A 124 -23.85 -19.67 -16.49
N MET A 125 -23.93 -18.37 -16.21
CA MET A 125 -25.20 -17.67 -16.02
C MET A 125 -26.03 -17.65 -17.30
N TYR A 126 -25.40 -17.50 -18.46
CA TYR A 126 -26.09 -17.59 -19.75
C TYR A 126 -26.71 -18.98 -19.96
N GLN A 127 -25.96 -20.05 -19.69
CA GLN A 127 -26.47 -21.42 -19.79
C GLN A 127 -27.59 -21.69 -18.79
N TYR A 128 -27.41 -21.26 -17.54
CA TYR A 128 -28.40 -21.36 -16.48
C TYR A 128 -29.72 -20.70 -16.88
N ASN A 129 -29.68 -19.45 -17.36
CA ASN A 129 -30.87 -18.72 -17.78
C ASN A 129 -31.56 -19.39 -18.98
N ARG A 130 -30.77 -19.93 -19.93
CA ARG A 130 -31.31 -20.64 -21.09
C ARG A 130 -32.01 -21.94 -20.72
N GLU A 131 -31.44 -22.72 -19.80
CA GLU A 131 -32.06 -23.96 -19.33
C GLU A 131 -33.30 -23.67 -18.48
N MET A 132 -33.24 -22.70 -17.56
CA MET A 132 -34.39 -22.25 -16.78
C MET A 132 -35.53 -21.75 -17.67
N GLY A 133 -35.23 -21.01 -18.74
CA GLY A 133 -36.23 -20.55 -19.71
C GLY A 133 -36.95 -21.71 -20.40
N LYS A 134 -36.21 -22.74 -20.83
CA LYS A 134 -36.80 -23.96 -21.41
C LYS A 134 -37.70 -24.69 -20.41
N GLU A 135 -37.23 -24.87 -19.18
CA GLU A 135 -38.03 -25.51 -18.12
C GLU A 135 -39.33 -24.74 -17.87
N LEU A 136 -39.28 -23.40 -17.90
CA LEU A 136 -40.45 -22.54 -17.73
C LEU A 136 -41.43 -22.66 -18.90
N ASP A 137 -40.93 -22.66 -20.13
CA ASP A 137 -41.74 -22.83 -21.35
C ASP A 137 -42.42 -24.21 -21.38
N ASP A 138 -41.67 -25.27 -21.05
CA ASP A 138 -42.20 -26.64 -20.96
C ASP A 138 -43.29 -26.76 -19.89
N LEU A 139 -43.12 -26.09 -18.74
CA LEU A 139 -44.12 -26.01 -17.67
C LEU A 139 -45.38 -25.28 -18.15
N ASN A 140 -45.21 -24.13 -18.81
CA ASN A 140 -46.33 -23.36 -19.34
C ASN A 140 -47.12 -24.15 -20.40
N GLN A 141 -46.45 -24.84 -21.32
CA GLN A 141 -47.11 -25.69 -22.32
C GLN A 141 -47.88 -26.84 -21.68
N ARG A 142 -47.33 -27.49 -20.64
CA ARG A 142 -48.05 -28.54 -19.90
C ARG A 142 -49.27 -28.01 -19.17
N MET A 143 -49.19 -26.81 -18.59
CA MET A 143 -50.33 -26.16 -17.93
C MET A 143 -51.43 -25.80 -18.93
N TYR A 144 -51.06 -25.24 -20.10
CA TYR A 144 -52.03 -24.92 -21.16
C TYR A 144 -52.68 -26.16 -21.80
N ASN A 145 -51.95 -27.26 -21.97
CA ASN A 145 -52.49 -28.49 -22.56
C ASN A 145 -53.35 -29.32 -21.60
N ASN A 146 -53.27 -29.04 -20.30
CA ASN A 146 -54.05 -29.71 -19.24
C ASN A 146 -55.22 -28.85 -18.72
N ALA A 147 -55.47 -27.68 -19.32
CA ALA A 147 -56.59 -26.78 -19.04
C ALA A 147 -57.63 -26.85 -20.17
#